data_AF-A0A7C5BDR1-F1
#
_entry.id   AF-A0A7C5BDR1-F1
#
_cell.length_a   1.000
_cell.length_b   1.000
_cell.length_c   1.000
_cell.angle_alpha   90.00
_cell.angle_beta   90.00
_cell.angle_gamma   90.00
#
_symmetry.space_group_name_H-M   'P 1'
#
loop_
_entity.id
_entity.type
_entity.pdbx_description
1 polymer ?
#
loop_
_entity_poly.entity_id
_entity_poly.type
_entity_poly.pdbx_seq_one_letter_code
_entity_poly.pdbx_strand_id
1 'polypeptide(L)' 'MAGLTITEKIFSDHAGRTVKAGEIVRVPIDMTIGNDITTPISIKAFKESGAKELANPD' A
#
# COMPACT_ATOMS: atom_id res chain seq x y z
N MET A 1 6.82 1.74 29.65
CA MET A 1 6.59 2.38 28.35
C MET A 1 5.75 1.43 27.51
N ALA A 2 4.58 1.84 27.04
CA ALA A 2 3.78 0.99 26.16
C ALA A 2 4.52 0.82 24.82
N GLY A 3 4.78 -0.43 24.43
CA GLY A 3 5.41 -0.74 23.13
C GLY A 3 4.44 -0.54 21.97
N LEU A 4 4.97 -0.50 20.74
CA LEU A 4 4.18 -0.46 19.52
C LEU A 4 3.53 -1.84 19.24
N THR A 5 2.30 -1.82 18.73
CA THR A 5 1.65 -3.01 18.15
C THR A 5 2.39 -3.48 16.89
N ILE A 6 2.11 -4.69 16.41
CA ILE A 6 2.72 -5.19 15.16
C ILE A 6 2.35 -4.30 13.96
N THR A 7 1.10 -3.83 13.89
CA THR A 7 0.63 -2.94 12.84
C THR A 7 1.38 -1.61 12.85
N GLU A 8 1.52 -0.99 14.02
CA GLU A 8 2.26 0.27 14.17
C GLU A 8 3.74 0.09 13.82
N LYS A 9 4.35 -1.06 14.13
CA LYS A 9 5.73 -1.36 13.73
C LYS A 9 5.88 -1.44 12.21
N ILE A 10 5.01 -2.20 11.54
CA ILE A 10 5.06 -2.36 10.07
C ILE A 10 4.90 -1.00 9.38
N PHE A 11 3.89 -0.22 9.76
CA PHE A 11 3.71 1.10 9.17
C PHE A 11 4.83 2.07 9.56
N SER A 12 5.42 1.96 10.76
CA SER A 12 6.54 2.83 11.17
C SER A 12 7.79 2.57 10.34
N ASP A 13 8.04 1.30 10.04
CA ASP A 13 9.13 0.86 9.18
C ASP A 13 8.96 1.44 7.76
N HIS A 14 7.79 1.24 7.15
CA HIS A 14 7.52 1.74 5.78
C HIS A 14 7.39 3.26 5.71
N ALA A 15 7.00 3.93 6.80
CA ALA A 15 6.93 5.38 6.88
C ALA A 15 8.29 6.05 7.20
N GLY A 16 9.29 5.28 7.64
CA GLY A 16 10.58 5.81 8.11
C GLY A 16 10.50 6.64 9.39
N ARG A 17 9.38 6.55 10.13
CA ARG A 17 9.15 7.27 11.39
C ARG A 17 8.15 6.52 12.26
N THR A 18 8.16 6.74 13.56
CA THR A 18 7.12 6.20 14.46
C THR A 18 5.75 6.71 14.03
N VAL A 19 4.82 5.79 13.84
CA VAL A 19 3.39 6.04 13.59
C VAL A 19 2.54 5.28 14.60
N LYS A 20 1.40 5.86 14.95
CA LYS A 20 0.44 5.31 15.91
C LYS A 20 -0.96 5.25 15.35
N ALA A 21 -1.80 4.43 15.98
CA ALA A 21 -3.22 4.35 15.64
C ALA A 21 -3.89 5.74 15.63
N GLY A 22 -4.69 6.00 14.59
CA GLY A 22 -5.38 7.28 14.36
C GLY A 22 -4.67 8.22 13.38
N GLU A 23 -3.42 7.95 13.00
CA GLU A 23 -2.74 8.70 11.95
C GLU A 23 -3.16 8.23 10.54
N ILE A 24 -3.30 9.18 9.61
CA ILE A 24 -3.35 8.89 8.17
C ILE A 24 -1.92 8.97 7.64
N VAL A 25 -1.44 7.87 7.06
CA VAL A 25 -0.06 7.75 6.59
C VAL A 25 -0.01 7.39 5.10
N ARG A 26 1.07 7.78 4.43
CA ARG A 26 1.38 7.39 3.05
C ARG A 26 2.69 6.61 3.07
N VAL A 27 2.64 5.36 2.62
CA VAL A 27 3.77 4.42 2.66
C VAL A 27 3.88 3.66 1.34
N PRO A 28 5.07 3.17 0.96
CA PRO A 28 5.22 2.26 -0.17
C PRO A 28 4.44 0.96 0.06
N ILE A 29 4.03 0.33 -1.04
CA ILE A 29 3.36 -0.97 -1.06
C ILE A 29 4.33 -1.98 -1.65
N ASP A 30 4.58 -3.08 -0.95
CA ASP A 30 5.54 -4.09 -1.40
C ASP A 30 4.96 -4.98 -2.51
N MET A 31 3.66 -5.29 -2.43
CA MET A 31 3.00 -6.20 -3.37
C MET A 31 1.51 -5.87 -3.49
N THR A 32 0.96 -6.02 -4.69
CA THR A 32 -0.48 -6.00 -4.93
C THR A 32 -0.89 -7.33 -5.56
N ILE A 33 -1.93 -7.97 -5.01
CA ILE A 33 -2.46 -9.23 -5.52
C ILE A 33 -3.91 -9.00 -5.93
N GLY A 34 -4.25 -9.38 -7.15
CA GLY A 34 -5.60 -9.35 -7.68
C GLY A 34 -6.19 -10.76 -7.84
N ASN A 35 -7.51 -10.88 -7.78
CA ASN A 35 -8.23 -12.12 -8.11
C ASN A 35 -8.96 -12.00 -9.46
N ASP A 36 -9.53 -13.09 -9.94
CA ASP A 36 -10.23 -13.20 -11.22
C ASP A 36 -11.40 -12.21 -11.38
N ILE A 37 -12.06 -11.84 -10.27
CA ILE A 37 -13.18 -10.89 -10.28
C ILE A 37 -12.69 -9.44 -10.26
N THR A 38 -11.73 -9.10 -9.40
CA THR A 38 -11.32 -7.71 -9.15
C THR A 38 -10.21 -7.23 -10.09
N THR A 39 -9.39 -8.13 -10.64
CA THR A 39 -8.28 -7.77 -11.53
C THR A 39 -8.75 -7.08 -12.81
N PRO A 40 -9.78 -7.58 -13.55
CA PRO A 40 -10.22 -6.90 -14.77
C PRO A 40 -10.71 -5.48 -14.53
N ILE A 41 -11.41 -5.24 -13.41
CA ILE A 41 -11.90 -3.90 -13.02
C ILE A 41 -10.72 -2.98 -12.68
N SER A 42 -9.74 -3.50 -11.93
CA SER A 42 -8.55 -2.74 -11.55
C SER A 42 -7.69 -2.37 -12.76
N ILE A 43 -7.55 -3.26 -13.74
CA ILE A 43 -6.85 -2.97 -15.01
C ILE A 43 -7.58 -1.89 -15.82
N LYS A 44 -8.92 -1.91 -15.85
CA LYS A 44 -9.70 -0.87 -16.51
C LYS A 44 -9.46 0.50 -15.86
N ALA A 45 -9.56 0.58 -14.53
CA ALA A 45 -9.29 1.81 -13.78
C ALA A 45 -7.83 2.29 -13.96
N PHE A 46 -6.86 1.38 -13.98
CA PHE A 46 -5.47 1.71 -14.24
C PHE A 46 -5.28 2.35 -15.62
N LYS A 47 -5.89 1.81 -16.68
CA LYS A 47 -5.85 2.41 -18.03
C LYS A 47 -6.53 3.78 -18.07
N GLU A 48 -7.67 3.93 -17.41
CA GLU A 48 -8.40 5.20 -17.31
C GLU A 48 -7.62 6.27 -16.54
N SER A 49 -6.77 5.88 -15.59
CA SER A 49 -5.89 6.80 -14.85
C SER A 49 -4.84 7.48 -15.74
N GLY A 50 -4.59 6.97 -16.95
CA GLY A 50 -3.55 7.45 -17.86
C GLY A 50 -2.13 6.97 -17.51
N ALA A 51 -1.98 6.11 -16.50
CA ALA A 51 -0.72 5.45 -16.20
C ALA A 51 -0.24 4.59 -17.38
N LYS A 52 1.05 4.69 -17.71
CA LYS A 52 1.65 4.03 -18.87
C LYS A 52 2.41 2.75 -18.53
N GLU A 53 2.86 2.63 -17.28
CA GLU A 53 3.67 1.53 -16.78
C GLU A 53 3.38 1.26 -15.29
N LEU A 54 3.64 0.04 -14.84
CA LEU A 54 3.48 -0.32 -13.43
C LEU A 54 4.57 0.35 -12.58
N ALA A 55 4.22 0.79 -11.38
CA ALA A 55 5.17 1.45 -10.47
C ALA A 55 6.32 0.53 -10.01
N ASN A 56 6.03 -0.77 -9.87
CA ASN A 56 7.00 -1.82 -9.61
C ASN A 56 6.48 -3.12 -10.26
N PRO A 57 6.96 -3.52 -11.45
CA PRO A 57 6.43 -4.67 -12.20
C PRO A 57 7.02 -6.03 -11.78
N ASP A 58 8.08 -6.03 -10.98
CA ASP A 58 8.72 -7.24 -10.44
C ASP A 58 7.91 -7.84 -9.28
#